data_AF-A0AAJ2F1A2-F1
#
_entry.id   AF-A0AAJ2F1A2-F1
#
_cell.length_a   1.000
_cell.length_b   1.000
_cell.length_c   1.000
_cell.angle_alpha   90.00
_cell.angle_beta   90.00
_cell.angle_gamma   90.00
#
_symmetry.space_group_name_H-M   'P 1'
#
loop_
_entity.id
_entity.type
_entity.pdbx_description
1 polymer ?
#
loop_
_entity_poly.entity_id
_entity_poly.type
_entity_poly.pdbx_seq_one_letter_code
_entity_poly.pdbx_strand_id
1 'polypeptide(L)' 'MRLYRITFTMSDGSQGHHEDKYEDAFAAVARARRLFPDAVCIDVEAA' A
#
# COMPACT_ATOMS: atom_id res chain seq x y z
N MET A 1 -10.37 -10.24 8.33
CA MET A 1 -9.92 -9.18 7.40
C MET A 1 -10.20 -7.81 8.01
N ARG A 2 -9.26 -6.88 7.92
CA ARG A 2 -9.35 -5.50 8.43
C ARG A 2 -9.09 -4.53 7.29
N LEU A 3 -9.68 -3.34 7.36
CA LEU A 3 -9.42 -2.30 6.39
C LEU A 3 -8.01 -1.75 6.64
N TYR A 4 -7.22 -1.65 5.57
CA TYR A 4 -5.92 -0.99 5.61
C TYR A 4 -5.90 0.10 4.55
N ARG A 5 -5.30 1.23 4.93
CA ARG A 5 -4.93 2.28 4.00
C ARG A 5 -3.46 2.13 3.66
N ILE A 6 -3.19 2.08 2.37
CA ILE A 6 -1.86 1.94 1.80
C ILE A 6 -1.53 3.24 1.11
N THR A 7 -0.51 3.94 1.59
CA THR A 7 0.00 5.14 0.94
C THR A 7 1.30 4.78 0.23
N PHE A 8 1.42 5.17 -1.04
CA PHE A 8 2.61 4.87 -1.83
C PHE A 8 3.15 6.13 -2.52
N THR A 9 4.48 6.22 -2.58
CA THR A 9 5.20 7.25 -3.34
C THR A 9 5.93 6.57 -4.49
N MET A 10 5.69 7.03 -5.71
CA MET A 10 6.30 6.54 -6.95
C MET A 10 7.67 7.18 -7.18
N SER A 11 8.47 6.58 -8.06
CA SER A 11 9.81 7.10 -8.40
C SER A 11 9.81 8.49 -9.04
N ASP A 12 8.71 8.92 -9.65
CA ASP A 12 8.52 10.27 -10.20
C ASP A 12 8.10 11.30 -9.14
N GLY A 13 7.98 10.88 -7.87
CA GLY A 13 7.56 11.71 -6.74
C GLY A 13 6.03 11.83 -6.61
N SER A 14 5.24 11.25 -7.51
CA SER A 14 3.79 11.21 -7.35
C SER A 14 3.39 10.34 -6.16
N GLN A 15 2.29 10.72 -5.50
CA GLN A 15 1.75 9.99 -4.36
C GLN A 15 0.33 9.52 -4.63
N GLY A 16 0.00 8.35 -4.11
CA GLY A 16 -1.33 7.76 -4.17
C GLY A 16 -1.69 7.05 -2.89
N HIS A 17 -2.98 6.73 -2.76
CA HIS A 17 -3.46 5.87 -1.69
C HIS A 17 -4.39 4.80 -2.27
N HIS A 18 -4.40 3.65 -1.61
CA HIS A 18 -5.25 2.52 -1.92
C HIS A 18 -5.80 1.95 -0.61
N GLU A 19 -7.11 1.75 -0.54
CA GLU A 19 -7.77 1.20 0.63
C GLU A 19 -8.48 -0.10 0.25
N ASP A 20 -8.16 -1.17 0.98
CA ASP A 20 -8.82 -2.47 0.81
C ASP A 20 -8.72 -3.31 2.09
N LYS A 21 -9.46 -4.42 2.13
CA LYS A 21 -9.49 -5.33 3.27
C LYS A 21 -8.45 -6.43 3.12
N TYR A 22 -7.54 -6.51 4.08
CA TYR A 22 -6.48 -7.52 4.11
C TYR A 22 -6.57 -8.37 5.38
N GLU A 23 -5.92 -9.53 5.37
CA GLU A 23 -5.82 -10.39 6.55
C GLU A 23 -5.00 -9.73 7.66
N ASP A 24 -3.85 -9.17 7.27
CA ASP A 24 -2.93 -8.40 8.12
C ASP A 24 -2.18 -7.33 7.30
N ALA A 25 -1.33 -6.56 7.97
CA ALA A 25 -0.53 -5.50 7.34
C ALA A 25 0.51 -6.06 6.36
N PHE A 26 1.04 -7.26 6.57
CA PHE A 26 2.02 -7.86 5.68
C PHE A 26 1.36 -8.23 4.33
N ALA A 27 0.15 -8.79 4.37
CA ALA A 27 -0.64 -9.07 3.18
C ALA A 27 -0.95 -7.79 2.39
N ALA A 28 -1.26 -6.69 3.08
CA ALA A 28 -1.46 -5.38 2.45
C ALA A 28 -0.18 -4.89 1.75
N VAL A 29 0.99 -4.92 2.41
CA VAL A 29 2.29 -4.54 1.81
C VAL A 29 2.64 -5.43 0.62
N ALA A 30 2.46 -6.76 0.75
CA ALA A 30 2.76 -7.70 -0.31
C ALA A 30 1.89 -7.46 -1.55
N ARG A 31 0.62 -7.08 -1.37
CA ARG A 31 -0.26 -6.69 -2.46
C ARG A 31 0.16 -5.35 -3.07
N ALA A 32 0.45 -4.35 -2.24
CA ALA A 32 0.89 -3.03 -2.67
C ALA A 32 2.14 -3.09 -3.56
N ARG A 33 3.15 -3.88 -3.16
CA ARG A 33 4.37 -4.09 -3.98
C ARG A 33 4.09 -4.70 -5.35
N ARG A 34 3.02 -5.51 -5.49
CA ARG A 34 2.63 -6.08 -6.79
C ARG A 34 1.84 -5.10 -7.64
N LEU A 35 1.01 -4.25 -7.03
CA LEU A 35 0.20 -3.26 -7.73
C LEU A 35 1.01 -2.03 -8.16
N PHE A 36 1.96 -1.61 -7.33
CA PHE A 36 2.78 -0.42 -7.51
C PHE A 36 4.27 -0.81 -7.52
N PRO A 37 4.75 -1.50 -8.57
CA PRO A 37 6.13 -2.00 -8.64
C PRO A 37 7.18 -0.87 -8.66
N ASP A 38 6.81 0.31 -9.15
CA ASP A 38 7.68 1.50 -9.20
C ASP A 38 7.57 2.38 -7.94
N ALA A 39 6.83 1.92 -6.92
CA ALA A 39 6.76 2.62 -5.65
C ALA A 39 8.09 2.51 -4.90
N VAL A 40 8.68 3.66 -4.59
CA VAL A 40 9.91 3.76 -3.81
C VAL A 40 9.66 3.74 -2.30
N CYS A 41 8.43 4.08 -1.89
CA CYS A 41 7.98 4.01 -0.50
C CYS A 41 6.54 3.50 -0.46
N ILE A 42 6.27 2.60 0.49
CA ILE A 42 4.94 2.05 0.77
C ILE A 42 4.76 2.09 2.29
N ASP A 43 3.73 2.80 2.73
CA ASP A 43 3.28 2.88 4.12
C ASP A 43 1.91 2.23 4.25
N VAL A 44 1.67 1.51 5.35
CA VAL A 44 0.42 0.79 5.60
C VAL A 44 -0.04 1.06 7.01
N GLU A 45 -1.25 1.60 7.11
CA GLU A 45 -1.92 1.89 8.37
C GLU A 45 -3.26 1.15 8.45
N ALA A 46 -3.64 0.73 9.66
CA ALA A 46 -4.99 0.21 9.89
C ALA A 46 -5.96 1.39 9.90
N ALA A 47 -7.02 1.31 9.09
CA ALA A 47 -8.03 2.36 8.93
C ALA A 47 -9.20 2.19 9.91
#